data_AF-A0A9E6B6R8-F1
#
_entry.id   AF-A0A9E6B6R8-F1
#
_cell.length_a   1.000
_cell.length_b   1.000
_cell.length_c   1.000
_cell.angle_alpha   90.00
_cell.angle_beta   90.00
_cell.angle_gamma   90.00
#
_symmetry.space_group_name_H-M   'P 1'
#
loop_
_entity.id
_entity.type
_entity.pdbx_description
1 polymer ?
#
loop_
_entity_poly.entity_id
_entity_poly.type
_entity_poly.pdbx_seq_one_letter_code
_entity_poly.pdbx_strand_id
1 'polypeptide(L)'
;MKLFCILFIFLIPSSLKAAENDVSIGIGVGLLHSGLGANVAYVSDIDMSYFSAGCDSYSSVAGATCGVGVGYIRTGIFDENGKHGLGAHAGIVGTKSKIINDTKENSAIYGLGISYVYFFNGIKQPGFNLGLGSTLTLDGNSDLNAAFQIGYQF
;
A
#
# COMPACT_ATOMS: atom_id res chain seq x y z
N MET A 1 31.53 2.78 6.29
CA MET A 1 31.67 1.95 5.08
C MET A 1 30.95 0.63 5.30
N LYS A 2 29.66 0.55 4.95
CA LYS A 2 28.92 -0.70 4.74
C LYS A 2 27.95 -0.46 3.59
N LEU A 3 28.49 -0.65 2.40
CA LEU A 3 27.80 -0.77 1.13
C LEU A 3 27.06 -2.12 1.18
N PHE A 4 25.84 -2.14 1.71
CA PHE A 4 25.04 -3.36 1.76
C PHE A 4 24.15 -3.43 0.53
N CYS A 5 24.67 -4.13 -0.48
CA CYS A 5 23.96 -4.93 -1.47
C CYS A 5 22.72 -4.29 -2.13
N ILE A 6 23.01 -3.46 -3.12
CA ILE A 6 22.29 -3.44 -4.39
C ILE A 6 22.36 -4.87 -4.98
N LEU A 7 21.37 -5.73 -4.72
CA LEU A 7 21.11 -6.92 -5.54
C LEU A 7 19.73 -7.54 -5.23
N PHE A 8 18.65 -6.86 -5.63
CA PHE A 8 17.34 -7.51 -5.78
C PHE A 8 16.55 -6.95 -6.98
N ILE A 9 17.27 -6.53 -8.02
CA ILE A 9 16.71 -6.21 -9.33
C ILE A 9 17.19 -7.33 -10.25
N PHE A 10 16.39 -8.38 -10.40
CA PHE A 10 16.32 -9.34 -11.52
C PHE A 10 15.67 -10.65 -11.04
N LEU A 11 14.37 -10.60 -10.82
CA LEU A 11 13.48 -11.74 -10.95
C LEU A 11 12.17 -11.21 -11.52
N ILE A 12 12.21 -10.86 -12.81
CA ILE A 12 11.00 -10.74 -13.62
C ILE A 12 10.71 -12.17 -14.11
N PRO A 13 9.75 -12.90 -13.52
CA PRO A 13 9.22 -14.07 -14.19
C PRO A 13 8.44 -13.57 -15.42
N SER A 14 9.09 -13.61 -16.58
CA SER A 14 8.43 -13.50 -17.87
C SER A 14 7.42 -14.65 -18.01
N SER A 15 6.18 -14.31 -18.33
CA SER A 15 5.01 -15.17 -18.59
C SER A 15 4.31 -15.80 -17.37
N LEU A 16 3.64 -14.98 -16.56
CA LEU A 16 2.48 -15.44 -15.80
C LEU A 16 1.21 -15.10 -16.59
N LYS A 17 0.84 -15.97 -17.55
CA LYS A 17 -0.55 -16.01 -18.02
C LYS A 17 -1.35 -16.89 -17.06
N ALA A 18 -1.78 -16.30 -15.95
CA ALA A 18 -2.82 -16.87 -15.10
C ALA A 18 -4.20 -16.44 -15.63
N ALA A 19 -5.18 -17.32 -15.52
CA ALA A 19 -6.49 -17.29 -16.18
C ALA A 19 -7.35 -16.06 -15.84
N GLU A 20 -7.93 -15.40 -16.86
CA GLU A 20 -9.01 -14.35 -16.89
C GLU A 20 -8.94 -13.19 -15.87
N ASN A 21 -8.03 -13.28 -14.91
CA ASN A 21 -7.74 -12.39 -13.82
C ASN A 21 -6.26 -12.06 -13.92
N ASP A 22 -5.99 -10.77 -13.94
CA ASP A 22 -4.65 -10.25 -14.20
C ASP A 22 -3.93 -10.04 -12.87
N VAL A 23 -2.66 -10.46 -12.83
CA VAL A 23 -1.77 -10.07 -11.74
C VAL A 23 -1.22 -8.70 -12.07
N SER A 24 -1.46 -7.73 -11.19
CA SER A 24 -0.90 -6.39 -11.31
C SER A 24 0.16 -6.16 -10.25
N ILE A 25 1.18 -5.38 -10.61
CA ILE A 25 2.21 -4.93 -9.68
C ILE A 25 2.10 -3.42 -9.56
N GLY A 26 2.05 -2.91 -8.34
CA GLY A 26 1.95 -1.47 -8.06
C GLY A 26 3.18 -0.94 -7.35
N ILE A 27 3.53 0.32 -7.63
CA ILE A 27 4.48 1.10 -6.82
C ILE A 27 3.88 2.46 -6.49
N GLY A 28 4.19 2.98 -5.31
CA GLY A 28 3.65 4.27 -4.91
C GLY A 28 3.78 4.56 -3.43
N VAL A 29 3.00 5.55 -3.01
CA VAL A 29 2.82 5.95 -1.62
C VAL A 29 1.36 5.79 -1.21
N GLY A 30 1.11 5.37 0.03
CA GLY A 30 -0.23 5.29 0.62
C GLY A 30 -0.62 3.88 1.07
N LEU A 31 -1.91 3.66 1.34
CA LEU A 31 -2.40 2.39 1.90
C LEU A 31 -2.18 1.20 0.97
N LEU A 32 -2.38 1.38 -0.34
CA LEU A 32 -2.11 0.33 -1.33
C LEU A 32 -0.64 -0.11 -1.37
N HIS A 33 0.28 0.64 -0.76
CA HIS A 33 1.71 0.40 -0.84
C HIS A 33 2.37 0.29 0.54
N SER A 34 1.57 0.21 1.63
CA SER A 34 2.06 0.17 3.02
C SER A 34 3.03 1.32 3.34
N GLY A 35 2.67 2.55 2.94
CA GLY A 35 3.56 3.71 2.95
C GLY A 35 4.19 3.91 1.59
N LEU A 36 5.48 4.26 1.51
CA LEU A 36 6.26 4.23 0.26
C LEU A 36 6.71 2.80 -0.02
N GLY A 37 6.18 2.18 -1.07
CA GLY A 37 6.41 0.77 -1.32
C GLY A 37 5.80 0.24 -2.60
N ALA A 38 5.52 -1.06 -2.58
CA ALA A 38 4.98 -1.79 -3.70
C ALA A 38 3.83 -2.71 -3.26
N ASN A 39 3.01 -3.14 -4.23
CA ASN A 39 2.05 -4.21 -4.05
C ASN A 39 2.07 -5.20 -5.19
N VAL A 40 1.56 -6.38 -4.89
CA VAL A 40 1.12 -7.37 -5.87
C VAL A 40 -0.37 -7.58 -5.67
N ALA A 41 -1.12 -7.51 -6.75
CA ALA A 41 -2.56 -7.56 -6.72
C ALA A 41 -3.08 -8.61 -7.70
N TYR A 42 -4.16 -9.26 -7.28
CA TYR A 42 -5.00 -10.07 -8.13
C TYR A 42 -6.22 -9.24 -8.52
N VAL A 43 -6.36 -8.99 -9.82
CA VAL A 43 -7.36 -8.08 -10.39
C VAL A 43 -8.34 -8.87 -11.25
N SER A 44 -9.63 -8.74 -10.92
CA SER A 44 -10.74 -9.21 -11.73
C SER A 44 -11.45 -8.02 -12.38
N ASP A 45 -12.69 -8.17 -12.84
CA ASP A 45 -13.39 -7.11 -13.57
C ASP A 45 -13.68 -5.87 -12.73
N ILE A 46 -14.11 -6.08 -11.48
CA ILE A 46 -14.47 -5.00 -10.56
C ILE A 46 -13.77 -5.12 -9.20
N ASP A 47 -12.93 -6.13 -9.02
CA ASP A 47 -12.38 -6.49 -7.73
C ASP A 47 -10.85 -6.55 -7.81
N MET A 48 -10.17 -6.03 -6.79
CA MET A 48 -8.71 -6.09 -6.65
C MET A 48 -8.35 -6.47 -5.22
N SER A 49 -7.78 -7.64 -5.02
CA SER A 49 -7.19 -8.07 -3.75
C SER A 49 -5.68 -7.92 -3.82
N TYR A 50 -5.04 -7.33 -2.82
CA TYR A 50 -3.60 -7.06 -2.87
C TYR A 50 -2.86 -7.40 -1.58
N PHE A 51 -1.58 -7.67 -1.74
CA PHE A 51 -0.57 -7.70 -0.69
C PHE A 51 0.44 -6.59 -0.97
N SER A 52 0.83 -5.84 0.06
CA SER A 52 1.72 -4.69 -0.05
C SER A 52 2.84 -4.75 0.99
N ALA A 53 3.96 -4.13 0.65
CA ALA A 53 5.09 -3.95 1.54
C ALA A 53 5.74 -2.59 1.25
N GLY A 54 6.07 -1.86 2.31
CA GLY A 54 6.58 -0.51 2.19
C GLY A 54 7.06 0.07 3.51
N CYS A 55 7.51 1.32 3.47
CA CYS A 55 7.93 2.07 4.66
C CYS A 55 7.07 3.31 4.85
N ASP A 56 6.50 3.44 6.05
CA ASP A 56 5.61 4.53 6.44
C ASP A 56 6.39 5.78 6.84
N SER A 57 7.55 5.61 7.49
CA SER A 57 8.39 6.74 7.90
C SER A 57 9.88 6.42 7.82
N TYR A 58 10.69 7.48 7.73
CA TYR A 58 12.14 7.43 7.82
C TYR A 58 12.66 8.58 8.66
N SER A 59 13.61 8.29 9.56
CA SER A 59 14.35 9.30 10.32
C SER A 59 15.82 8.92 10.39
N SER A 60 16.71 9.91 10.30
CA SER A 60 18.16 9.71 10.47
C SER A 60 18.54 9.17 11.85
N VAL A 61 17.69 9.38 12.87
CA VAL A 61 17.95 8.97 14.26
C VAL A 61 17.32 7.62 14.58
N ALA A 62 16.11 7.35 14.06
CA ALA A 62 15.30 6.19 14.43
C ALA A 62 15.18 5.12 13.33
N GLY A 63 15.77 5.35 12.16
CA GLY A 63 15.71 4.44 11.02
C GLY A 63 14.38 4.50 10.25
N ALA A 64 14.15 3.49 9.42
CA ALA A 64 12.92 3.32 8.64
C ALA A 64 11.91 2.44 9.40
N THR A 65 10.63 2.81 9.37
CA THR A 65 9.55 1.95 9.85
C THR A 65 8.84 1.35 8.66
N CYS A 66 9.08 0.05 8.46
CA CYS A 66 8.53 -0.70 7.33
C CYS A 66 7.58 -1.78 7.81
N GLY A 67 6.64 -2.12 6.95
CA GLY A 67 5.59 -3.08 7.26
C GLY A 67 4.98 -3.66 6.00
N VAL A 68 3.98 -4.49 6.23
CA VAL A 68 3.20 -5.14 5.19
C VAL A 68 1.73 -4.88 5.44
N GLY A 69 0.94 -5.07 4.39
CA GLY A 69 -0.50 -4.91 4.45
C GLY A 69 -1.20 -5.74 3.39
N VAL A 70 -2.46 -6.04 3.64
CA VAL A 70 -3.37 -6.66 2.69
C VAL A 70 -4.58 -5.76 2.51
N GLY A 71 -5.21 -5.83 1.35
CA GLY A 71 -6.44 -5.10 1.17
C GLY A 71 -7.24 -5.59 -0.02
N TYR A 72 -8.40 -4.97 -0.15
CA TYR A 72 -9.38 -5.26 -1.18
C TYR A 72 -9.98 -3.94 -1.67
N ILE A 73 -10.14 -3.81 -2.97
CA ILE A 73 -10.76 -2.65 -3.63
C ILE A 73 -11.85 -3.18 -4.55
N ARG A 74 -12.99 -2.51 -4.53
CA ARG A 74 -14.10 -2.77 -5.44
C ARG A 74 -14.45 -1.51 -6.23
N THR A 75 -14.53 -1.65 -7.54
CA THR A 75 -15.06 -0.64 -8.47
C THR A 75 -16.48 -0.98 -8.88
N GLY A 76 -17.11 -0.19 -9.78
CA GLY A 76 -18.47 -0.47 -10.22
C GLY A 76 -19.56 0.12 -9.31
N ILE A 77 -19.18 0.82 -8.24
CA ILE A 77 -20.14 1.32 -7.23
C ILE A 77 -20.78 2.65 -7.67
N PHE A 78 -19.98 3.50 -8.33
CA PHE A 78 -20.41 4.82 -8.81
C PHE A 78 -20.60 4.85 -10.33
N ASP A 79 -19.80 4.08 -11.06
CA ASP A 79 -19.86 3.92 -12.51
C ASP A 79 -19.31 2.57 -12.96
N GLU A 80 -19.60 2.19 -14.20
CA GLU A 80 -19.20 0.89 -14.78
C GLU A 80 -17.80 0.93 -15.43
N ASN A 81 -17.15 2.09 -15.48
CA ASN A 81 -15.87 2.25 -16.21
C ASN A 81 -14.64 1.74 -15.42
N GLY A 82 -14.84 1.24 -14.20
CA GLY A 82 -13.78 0.68 -13.36
C GLY A 82 -12.79 1.71 -12.81
N LYS A 83 -13.07 3.01 -12.90
CA LYS A 83 -12.17 4.07 -12.44
C LYS A 83 -12.34 4.42 -10.96
N HIS A 84 -13.54 4.27 -10.42
CA HIS A 84 -13.86 4.66 -9.05
C HIS A 84 -13.89 3.44 -8.13
N GLY A 85 -12.88 3.30 -7.26
CA GLY A 85 -12.74 2.20 -6.32
C GLY A 85 -13.00 2.62 -4.88
N LEU A 86 -13.69 1.77 -4.11
CA LEU A 86 -13.71 1.82 -2.65
C LEU A 86 -13.00 0.60 -2.12
N GLY A 87 -12.15 0.78 -1.11
CA GLY A 87 -11.33 -0.29 -0.58
C GLY A 87 -11.19 -0.30 0.93
N ALA A 88 -10.78 -1.45 1.42
CA ALA A 88 -10.38 -1.70 2.78
C ALA A 88 -8.93 -2.19 2.80
N HIS A 89 -8.22 -1.83 3.86
CA HIS A 89 -6.82 -2.15 4.10
C HIS A 89 -6.64 -2.66 5.53
N ALA A 90 -5.78 -3.65 5.73
CA ALA A 90 -5.32 -4.12 7.03
C ALA A 90 -3.81 -4.29 6.96
N GLY A 91 -3.06 -3.56 7.80
CA GLY A 91 -1.61 -3.53 7.69
C GLY A 91 -1.00 -2.42 8.52
N ILE A 92 0.22 -2.02 8.16
CA ILE A 92 0.85 -0.83 8.73
C ILE A 92 0.04 0.43 8.36
N VAL A 93 -0.33 1.22 9.36
CA VAL A 93 -1.13 2.46 9.20
C VAL A 93 -0.46 3.67 9.85
N GLY A 94 0.74 3.49 10.39
CA GLY A 94 1.50 4.59 10.96
C GLY A 94 2.76 4.13 11.69
N THR A 95 3.42 5.11 12.30
CA THR A 95 4.64 4.92 13.09
C THR A 95 4.46 5.54 14.47
N LYS A 96 4.80 4.78 15.52
CA LYS A 96 4.93 5.30 16.88
C LYS A 96 6.40 5.57 17.17
N SER A 97 6.71 6.76 17.64
CA SER A 97 8.05 7.08 18.17
C SER A 97 8.05 7.01 19.69
N LYS A 98 9.04 6.35 20.28
CA LYS A 98 9.32 6.36 21.71
C LYS A 98 10.75 6.83 21.97
N ILE A 99 10.96 7.53 23.08
CA ILE A 99 12.30 7.85 23.57
C ILE A 99 12.63 6.81 24.64
N ILE A 100 13.69 6.04 24.42
CA ILE A 100 14.19 5.01 25.35
C ILE A 100 15.67 5.31 25.56
N ASN A 101 16.08 5.63 26.80
CA ASN A 101 17.47 5.92 27.16
C ASN A 101 18.16 6.91 26.20
N ASP A 102 17.56 8.08 25.99
CA ASP A 102 18.00 9.14 25.04
C ASP A 102 18.08 8.72 23.56
N THR A 103 17.61 7.53 23.21
CA THR A 103 17.52 7.03 21.84
C THR A 103 16.08 7.07 21.35
N LYS A 104 15.85 7.62 20.16
CA LYS A 104 14.54 7.59 19.51
C LYS A 104 14.37 6.27 18.78
N GLU A 105 13.41 5.46 19.20
CA GLU A 105 13.01 4.23 18.53
C GLU A 105 11.65 4.42 17.84
N ASN A 106 11.54 3.91 16.62
CA ASN A 106 10.29 3.89 15.87
C ASN A 106 9.76 2.46 15.73
N SER A 107 8.46 2.28 15.94
CA SER A 107 7.77 1.01 15.77
C SER A 107 6.55 1.16 14.87
N ALA A 108 6.28 0.16 14.03
CA ALA A 108 5.09 0.12 13.18
C ALA A 108 3.82 0.03 14.03
N ILE A 109 2.80 0.82 13.67
CA ILE A 109 1.44 0.69 14.19
C ILE A 109 0.61 -0.03 13.14
N TYR A 110 -0.03 -1.13 13.55
CA TYR A 110 -0.94 -1.88 12.70
C TYR A 110 -2.38 -1.45 12.92
N GLY A 111 -3.18 -1.52 11.87
CA GLY A 111 -4.56 -1.09 11.91
C GLY A 111 -5.35 -1.41 10.66
N LEU A 112 -6.51 -0.77 10.57
CA LEU A 112 -7.43 -0.89 9.45
C LEU A 112 -7.52 0.44 8.71
N GLY A 113 -7.83 0.40 7.42
CA GLY A 113 -8.08 1.58 6.61
C GLY A 113 -9.25 1.39 5.67
N ILE A 114 -9.96 2.47 5.38
CA ILE A 114 -10.91 2.56 4.27
C ILE A 114 -10.43 3.65 3.32
N SER A 115 -10.58 3.44 2.02
CA SER A 115 -10.09 4.39 1.02
C SER A 115 -10.97 4.44 -0.20
N TYR A 116 -11.05 5.62 -0.80
CA TYR A 116 -11.46 5.82 -2.18
C TYR A 116 -10.21 5.93 -3.06
N VAL A 117 -10.21 5.27 -4.21
CA VAL A 117 -9.10 5.27 -5.18
C VAL A 117 -9.67 5.54 -6.58
N TYR A 118 -9.07 6.48 -7.29
CA TYR A 118 -9.36 6.76 -8.69
C TYR A 118 -8.26 6.20 -9.58
N PHE A 119 -8.61 5.25 -10.45
CA PHE A 119 -7.74 4.65 -11.46
C PHE A 119 -7.95 5.37 -12.80
N PHE A 120 -6.92 6.05 -13.32
CA PHE A 120 -7.08 6.90 -14.52
C PHE A 120 -7.51 6.11 -15.76
N ASN A 121 -7.01 4.88 -15.89
CA ASN A 121 -7.26 3.97 -17.00
C ASN A 121 -8.22 2.82 -16.66
N GLY A 122 -8.78 2.82 -15.43
CA GLY A 122 -9.57 1.71 -14.89
C GLY A 122 -8.72 0.65 -14.17
N ILE A 123 -9.32 -0.09 -13.25
CA ILE A 123 -8.63 -1.00 -12.32
C ILE A 123 -7.84 -2.13 -12.98
N LYS A 124 -8.23 -2.57 -14.18
CA LYS A 124 -7.54 -3.66 -14.91
C LYS A 124 -6.35 -3.19 -15.74
N GLN A 125 -6.23 -1.88 -15.98
CA GLN A 125 -5.29 -1.36 -16.95
C GLN A 125 -4.07 -0.76 -16.25
N PRO A 126 -2.88 -0.84 -16.88
CA PRO A 126 -1.71 -0.13 -16.39
C PRO A 126 -1.98 1.38 -16.36
N GLY A 127 -1.59 2.06 -15.28
CA GLY A 127 -1.83 3.49 -15.15
C GLY A 127 -1.63 4.06 -13.76
N PHE A 128 -1.73 5.38 -13.68
CA PHE A 128 -1.70 6.10 -12.42
C PHE A 128 -3.00 5.90 -11.63
N ASN A 129 -2.88 5.96 -10.31
CA ASN A 129 -3.98 6.02 -9.39
C ASN A 129 -3.75 7.08 -8.29
N LEU A 130 -4.84 7.66 -7.81
CA LEU A 130 -4.86 8.63 -6.72
C LEU A 130 -5.93 8.23 -5.71
N GLY A 131 -5.66 8.36 -4.41
CA GLY A 131 -6.61 7.96 -3.39
C GLY A 131 -6.58 8.80 -2.14
N LEU A 132 -7.68 8.71 -1.41
CA LEU A 132 -7.93 9.36 -0.12
C LEU A 132 -8.59 8.34 0.79
N GLY A 133 -8.26 8.34 2.06
CA GLY A 133 -8.83 7.40 3.00
C GLY A 133 -8.69 7.84 4.44
N SER A 134 -9.16 6.97 5.31
CA SER A 134 -8.99 7.09 6.75
C SER A 134 -8.51 5.78 7.33
N THR A 135 -7.68 5.85 8.36
CA THR A 135 -7.16 4.69 9.07
C THR A 135 -7.52 4.73 10.54
N LEU A 136 -7.68 3.55 11.13
CA LEU A 136 -7.88 3.32 12.56
C LEU A 136 -6.73 2.46 13.09
N THR A 137 -6.05 2.95 14.12
CA THR A 137 -4.98 2.22 14.81
C THR A 137 -5.54 1.13 15.74
N LEU A 138 -4.81 0.02 15.88
CA LEU A 138 -5.14 -1.08 16.79
C LEU A 138 -4.09 -1.24 17.91
N ASP A 139 -3.56 -0.14 18.45
CA ASP A 139 -2.49 -0.13 19.48
C ASP A 139 -2.99 0.24 20.89
N GLY A 140 -4.28 0.06 21.16
CA GLY A 140 -4.92 0.34 22.44
C GLY A 140 -5.49 1.76 22.57
N ASN A 141 -5.08 2.69 21.70
CA ASN A 141 -5.73 3.98 21.49
C ASN A 141 -6.21 4.03 20.03
N SER A 142 -7.52 4.12 19.83
CA SER A 142 -8.10 4.19 18.48
C SER A 142 -8.02 5.61 17.94
N ASP A 143 -7.00 5.90 17.14
CA ASP A 143 -6.82 7.19 16.49
C ASP A 143 -7.26 7.10 15.02
N LEU A 144 -8.11 8.06 14.61
CA LEU A 144 -8.54 8.21 13.23
C LEU A 144 -7.59 9.17 12.50
N ASN A 145 -6.95 8.69 11.44
CA ASN A 145 -6.01 9.48 10.65
C ASN A 145 -6.44 9.54 9.19
N ALA A 146 -6.13 10.63 8.48
CA ALA A 146 -6.33 10.72 7.05
C ALA A 146 -5.14 10.11 6.29
N ALA A 147 -5.42 9.42 5.20
CA ALA A 147 -4.43 8.81 4.33
C ALA A 147 -4.57 9.33 2.90
N PHE A 148 -3.44 9.63 2.27
CA PHE A 148 -3.35 10.00 0.86
C PHE A 148 -2.61 8.90 0.11
N GLN A 149 -2.96 8.73 -1.17
CA GLN A 149 -2.36 7.72 -2.02
C GLN A 149 -2.05 8.28 -3.39
N ILE A 150 -0.87 7.92 -3.90
CA ILE A 150 -0.45 8.13 -5.28
C ILE A 150 0.33 6.90 -5.71
N GLY A 151 -0.01 6.30 -6.84
CA GLY A 151 0.72 5.15 -7.34
C GLY A 151 0.60 4.96 -8.84
N TYR A 152 1.37 4.01 -9.34
CA TYR A 152 1.28 3.48 -10.68
C TYR A 152 1.15 1.97 -10.60
N GLN A 153 0.20 1.39 -11.31
CA GLN A 153 0.05 -0.05 -11.46
C GLN A 153 0.41 -0.49 -12.87
N PHE A 154 1.11 -1.62 -12.97
CA PHE A 154 1.53 -2.28 -14.21
C PHE A 154 0.63 -3.47 -14.52
#